data_AF-A0A2T6BV74-F1
#
_entry.id   AF-A0A2T6BV74-F1
#
_cell.length_a   1.000
_cell.length_b   1.000
_cell.length_c   1.000
_cell.angle_alpha   90.00
_cell.angle_beta   90.00
_cell.angle_gamma   90.00
#
_symmetry.space_group_name_H-M   'P 1'
#
loop_
_entity.id
_entity.type
_entity.pdbx_description
1 polymer ?
#
loop_
_entity_poly.entity_id
_entity_poly.type
_entity_poly.pdbx_seq_one_letter_code
_entity_poly.pdbx_strand_id
1 'polypeptide(L)'
;MKDQWKFVLRTGLIYLSVIAVTLVANGYYREYQTQVYIDRFKEEKGMRILNEISETYKITMEHYSNYKLNREMKQRLVDKLNKLNNDLRKVEESVNSGEVSHQIDFSFLYHDIKLVNIALSDTSKDDVVPVIVLHAMEGLGELKKEITYIQYR
;
A
#
# COMPACT_ATOMS: atom_id res chain seq x y z
N MET A 1 -2.38 -59.83 -4.64
CA MET A 1 -1.55 -58.65 -4.29
C MET A 1 -1.60 -58.47 -2.78
N LYS A 2 -0.43 -58.50 -2.13
CA LYS A 2 -0.26 -58.64 -0.66
C LYS A 2 -0.97 -57.52 0.11
N ASP A 3 -1.74 -57.88 1.14
CA ASP A 3 -2.48 -56.94 2.01
C ASP A 3 -1.62 -55.82 2.62
N GLN A 4 -0.30 -56.06 2.73
CA GLN A 4 0.69 -55.05 3.12
C GLN A 4 0.72 -53.83 2.18
N TRP A 5 0.55 -54.03 0.87
CA TRP A 5 0.50 -52.93 -0.11
C TRP A 5 -0.79 -52.12 -0.02
N LYS A 6 -1.92 -52.78 0.29
CA LYS A 6 -3.20 -52.09 0.56
C LYS A 6 -3.11 -51.21 1.80
N PHE A 7 -2.43 -51.68 2.85
CA PHE A 7 -2.23 -50.90 4.07
C PHE A 7 -1.38 -49.65 3.81
N VAL A 8 -0.23 -49.80 3.13
CA VAL A 8 0.64 -48.66 2.77
C VAL A 8 -0.06 -47.64 1.88
N LEU A 9 -0.83 -48.09 0.87
CA LEU A 9 -1.63 -47.20 0.03
C LEU A 9 -2.70 -46.45 0.84
N ARG A 10 -3.37 -47.13 1.78
CA ARG A 10 -4.41 -46.52 2.62
C ARG A 10 -3.82 -45.49 3.57
N THR A 11 -2.68 -45.79 4.19
CA THR A 11 -1.95 -44.85 5.04
C THR A 11 -1.42 -43.67 4.25
N GLY A 12 -0.84 -43.90 3.06
CA GLY A 12 -0.37 -42.84 2.17
C GLY A 12 -1.49 -41.91 1.70
N LEU A 13 -2.67 -42.44 1.38
CA LEU A 13 -3.85 -41.65 1.03
C LEU A 13 -4.32 -40.78 2.19
N ILE A 14 -4.33 -41.29 3.42
CA ILE A 14 -4.70 -40.50 4.61
C ILE A 14 -3.74 -39.32 4.80
N TYR A 15 -2.43 -39.56 4.73
CA TYR A 15 -1.44 -38.48 4.84
C TYR A 15 -1.58 -37.46 3.72
N LEU A 16 -1.81 -37.90 2.47
CA LEU A 16 -2.09 -37.01 1.34
C LEU A 16 -3.34 -36.15 1.57
N SER A 17 -4.42 -36.75 2.09
CA SER A 17 -5.64 -36.02 2.43
C SER A 17 -5.39 -34.99 3.55
N VAL A 18 -4.63 -35.34 4.58
CA VAL A 18 -4.27 -34.40 5.66
C VAL A 18 -3.45 -33.24 5.11
N ILE A 19 -2.42 -33.50 4.29
CA ILE A 19 -1.61 -32.46 3.64
C ILE A 19 -2.48 -31.55 2.78
N ALA A 20 -3.36 -32.12 1.96
CA ALA A 20 -4.28 -31.34 1.12
C ALA A 20 -5.19 -30.45 1.96
N VAL A 21 -5.80 -30.98 3.02
CA VAL A 21 -6.65 -30.19 3.93
C VAL A 21 -5.86 -29.08 4.62
N THR A 22 -4.64 -29.36 5.09
CA THR A 22 -3.78 -28.34 5.71
C THR A 22 -3.41 -27.23 4.73
N LEU A 23 -3.09 -27.56 3.47
CA LEU A 23 -2.77 -26.57 2.44
C LEU A 23 -3.98 -25.68 2.11
N VAL A 24 -5.17 -26.27 1.95
CA VAL A 24 -6.41 -25.53 1.69
C VAL A 24 -6.78 -24.65 2.89
N ALA A 25 -6.71 -25.19 4.11
CA ALA A 25 -6.99 -24.44 5.33
C ALA A 25 -6.02 -23.27 5.52
N ASN A 26 -4.73 -23.47 5.24
CA ASN A 26 -3.72 -22.41 5.31
C ASN A 26 -3.95 -21.33 4.24
N GLY A 27 -4.32 -21.71 3.02
CA GLY A 27 -4.69 -20.76 1.97
C GLY A 27 -5.87 -19.88 2.39
N TYR A 28 -6.95 -20.49 2.87
CA TYR A 28 -8.13 -19.78 3.35
C TYR A 28 -7.82 -18.88 4.56
N TYR A 29 -6.97 -19.35 5.48
CA TYR A 29 -6.54 -18.57 6.63
C TYR A 29 -5.77 -17.31 6.22
N ARG A 30 -4.84 -17.42 5.27
CA ARG A 30 -4.06 -16.28 4.75
C ARG A 30 -4.93 -15.28 3.98
N GLU A 31 -5.94 -15.76 3.26
CA GLU A 31 -6.91 -14.90 2.56
C GLU A 31 -7.79 -14.13 3.55
N TYR A 32 -8.29 -14.80 4.58
CA TYR A 32 -9.02 -14.16 5.68
C TYR A 32 -8.17 -13.10 6.40
N GLN A 33 -6.91 -13.41 6.71
CA GLN A 33 -5.98 -12.45 7.32
C GLN A 33 -5.73 -11.23 6.40
N THR A 34 -5.71 -11.43 5.09
CA THR A 34 -5.56 -10.34 4.12
C THR A 34 -6.77 -9.40 4.14
N GLN A 35 -7.99 -9.95 4.22
CA GLN A 35 -9.20 -9.12 4.35
C GLN A 35 -9.22 -8.35 5.68
N VAL A 36 -8.89 -9.00 6.80
CA VAL A 36 -8.77 -8.34 8.11
C VAL A 36 -7.73 -7.22 8.09
N TYR A 37 -6.61 -7.43 7.40
CA TYR A 37 -5.58 -6.42 7.19
C TYR A 37 -6.12 -5.19 6.43
N ILE A 38 -6.83 -5.40 5.31
CA ILE A 38 -7.43 -4.30 4.53
C ILE A 38 -8.50 -3.55 5.32
N ASP A 39 -9.33 -4.27 6.07
CA ASP A 39 -10.38 -3.66 6.89
C ASP A 39 -9.78 -2.80 8.00
N ARG A 40 -8.77 -3.32 8.71
CA ARG A 40 -8.03 -2.52 9.72
C ARG A 40 -7.36 -1.29 9.11
N PHE A 41 -6.77 -1.42 7.91
CA PHE A 41 -6.18 -0.27 7.22
C PHE A 41 -7.22 0.83 6.95
N LYS A 42 -8.46 0.45 6.64
CA LYS A 42 -9.56 1.42 6.46
C LYS A 42 -10.05 2.00 7.77
N GLU A 43 -10.19 1.18 8.81
CA GLU A 43 -10.59 1.63 10.15
C GLU A 43 -9.61 2.66 10.71
N GLU A 44 -8.30 2.43 10.50
CA GLU A 44 -7.20 3.33 10.85
C GLU A 44 -7.07 4.54 9.89
N LYS A 45 -8.07 4.75 9.02
CA LYS A 45 -8.17 5.89 8.09
C LYS A 45 -7.06 5.94 7.04
N GLY A 46 -6.40 4.82 6.74
CA GLY A 46 -5.36 4.75 5.71
C GLY A 46 -5.81 5.27 4.34
N MET A 47 -7.00 4.87 3.88
CA MET A 47 -7.58 5.36 2.61
C MET A 47 -7.81 6.87 2.61
N ARG A 48 -8.17 7.45 3.75
CA ARG A 48 -8.34 8.90 3.89
C ARG A 48 -7.00 9.60 3.74
N ILE A 49 -5.93 9.09 4.35
CA ILE A 49 -4.57 9.65 4.23
C ILE A 49 -4.12 9.62 2.77
N LEU A 50 -4.32 8.49 2.06
CA LEU A 50 -4.01 8.39 0.62
C LEU A 50 -4.81 9.38 -0.24
N ASN A 51 -6.05 9.69 0.14
CA ASN A 51 -6.84 10.73 -0.53
C ASN A 51 -6.31 12.13 -0.24
N GLU A 52 -5.92 12.42 1.00
CA GLU A 52 -5.34 13.71 1.38
C GLU A 52 -3.97 13.96 0.72
N ILE A 53 -3.15 12.91 0.51
CA ILE A 53 -1.91 12.99 -0.27
C ILE A 53 -2.22 13.35 -1.72
N SER A 54 -3.15 12.61 -2.35
CA SER A 54 -3.57 12.85 -3.74
C SER A 54 -4.08 14.28 -3.94
N GLU A 55 -4.86 14.79 -2.99
CA GLU A 55 -5.37 16.15 -3.02
C GLU A 55 -4.25 17.18 -2.87
N THR A 56 -3.26 16.90 -2.02
CA THR A 56 -2.10 17.78 -1.84
C THR A 56 -1.26 17.86 -3.13
N TYR A 57 -1.12 16.76 -3.87
CA TYR A 57 -0.50 16.75 -5.19
C TYR A 57 -1.29 17.54 -6.24
N LYS A 58 -2.62 17.40 -6.28
CA LYS A 58 -3.48 18.21 -7.17
C LYS A 58 -3.32 19.70 -6.90
N ILE A 59 -3.41 20.11 -5.63
CA ILE A 59 -3.23 21.50 -5.20
C ILE A 59 -1.84 22.02 -5.64
N THR A 60 -0.81 21.18 -5.52
CA THR A 60 0.56 21.53 -5.97
C THR A 60 0.59 21.83 -7.48
N MET A 61 -0.03 20.96 -8.29
CA MET A 61 -0.12 21.14 -9.75
C MET A 61 -0.95 22.37 -10.14
N GLU A 62 -2.09 22.58 -9.48
CA GLU A 62 -2.96 23.73 -9.74
C GLU A 62 -2.27 25.06 -9.42
N HIS A 63 -1.60 25.15 -8.27
CA HIS A 63 -0.87 26.37 -7.90
C HIS A 63 0.36 26.60 -8.77
N TYR A 64 1.04 25.52 -9.19
CA TYR A 64 2.13 25.64 -10.15
C TYR A 64 1.65 26.23 -11.48
N SER A 65 0.57 25.68 -12.04
CA SER A 65 0.02 26.09 -13.34
C SER A 65 -0.55 27.51 -13.33
N ASN A 66 -1.20 27.93 -12.24
CA ASN A 66 -2.01 29.15 -12.23
C ASN A 66 -1.35 30.35 -11.55
N TYR A 67 -0.49 30.15 -10.55
CA TYR A 67 -0.10 31.25 -9.65
C TYR A 67 1.41 31.35 -9.37
N LYS A 68 2.23 30.41 -9.88
CA LYS A 68 3.59 30.12 -9.40
C LYS A 68 3.62 29.82 -7.89
N LEU A 69 4.22 28.68 -7.54
CA LEU A 69 4.35 28.27 -6.13
C LEU A 69 5.24 29.26 -5.37
N ASN A 70 4.64 30.10 -4.52
CA ASN A 70 5.40 30.97 -3.62
C ASN A 70 6.06 30.15 -2.49
N ARG A 71 7.08 30.73 -1.84
CA ARG A 71 7.87 30.04 -0.81
C ARG A 71 7.03 29.56 0.38
N GLU A 72 6.05 30.36 0.80
CA GLU A 72 5.16 30.03 1.92
C GLU A 72 4.26 28.83 1.59
N MET A 73 3.71 28.78 0.38
CA MET A 73 2.89 27.67 -0.11
C MET A 73 3.73 26.39 -0.23
N LYS A 74 4.94 26.48 -0.78
CA LYS A 74 5.88 25.34 -0.85
C LYS A 74 6.14 24.76 0.53
N GLN A 75 6.42 25.61 1.52
CA GLN A 75 6.64 25.16 2.89
C GLN A 75 5.38 24.47 3.47
N ARG A 76 4.20 25.08 3.29
CA ARG A 76 2.92 24.48 3.75
C ARG A 76 2.65 23.11 3.12
N LEU A 77 2.94 22.95 1.82
CA LEU A 77 2.77 21.68 1.11
C LEU A 77 3.74 20.63 1.64
N VAL A 78 5.01 20.98 1.85
CA VAL A 78 6.02 20.09 2.44
C VAL A 78 5.62 19.67 3.85
N ASP A 79 5.21 20.60 4.71
CA ASP A 79 4.79 20.30 6.08
C ASP A 79 3.56 19.37 6.10
N LYS A 80 2.60 19.61 5.21
CA LYS A 80 1.42 18.75 5.06
C LYS A 80 1.80 17.35 4.58
N LEU A 81 2.64 17.24 3.56
CA LEU A 81 3.11 15.94 3.03
C LEU A 81 3.90 15.16 4.09
N ASN A 82 4.78 15.83 4.85
CA ASN A 82 5.51 15.21 5.95
C ASN A 82 4.58 14.68 7.05
N LYS A 83 3.55 15.46 7.40
CA LYS A 83 2.53 15.01 8.37
C LYS A 83 1.80 13.78 7.85
N LEU A 84 1.30 13.82 6.61
CA LEU A 84 0.58 12.70 5.99
C LEU A 84 1.46 11.45 5.86
N ASN A 85 2.73 11.60 5.53
CA ASN A 85 3.71 10.53 5.50
C ASN A 85 3.88 9.87 6.88
N ASN A 86 4.02 10.67 7.94
CA ASN A 86 4.15 10.16 9.30
C ASN A 86 2.87 9.48 9.78
N ASP A 87 1.70 10.04 9.46
CA ASP A 87 0.42 9.44 9.80
C ASP A 87 0.24 8.11 9.05
N LEU A 88 0.64 8.03 7.78
CA LEU A 88 0.60 6.79 7.01
C LEU A 88 1.54 5.72 7.59
N ARG A 89 2.73 6.08 8.03
CA ARG A 89 3.67 5.15 8.69
C ARG A 89 3.11 4.58 9.99
N LYS A 90 2.44 5.41 10.79
CA LYS A 90 1.77 4.94 12.01
C LYS A 90 0.65 3.96 11.70
N VAL A 91 -0.10 4.22 10.62
CA VAL A 91 -1.10 3.26 10.12
C VAL A 91 -0.39 1.98 9.69
N GLU A 92 0.61 2.04 8.81
CA GLU A 92 1.37 0.85 8.38
C GLU A 92 1.88 0.01 9.56
N GLU A 93 2.48 0.65 10.56
CA GLU A 93 2.96 -0.01 11.78
C GLU A 93 1.82 -0.62 12.61
N SER A 94 0.64 0.01 12.67
CA SER A 94 -0.51 -0.51 13.43
C SER A 94 -1.22 -1.66 12.73
N VAL A 95 -1.24 -1.68 11.39
CA VAL A 95 -1.81 -2.78 10.61
C VAL A 95 -0.85 -3.93 10.35
N ASN A 96 0.44 -3.79 10.62
CA ASN A 96 1.42 -4.83 10.37
C ASN A 96 1.18 -6.06 11.27
N SER A 97 0.33 -6.97 10.81
CA SER A 97 -0.12 -8.14 11.54
C SER A 97 0.21 -9.44 10.80
N GLY A 98 1.45 -9.91 10.98
CA GLY A 98 1.86 -11.28 10.62
C GLY A 98 1.81 -11.62 9.12
N GLU A 99 1.81 -12.93 8.82
CA GLU A 99 1.77 -13.43 7.44
C GLU A 99 0.40 -13.22 6.78
N VAL A 100 0.29 -12.13 6.01
CA VAL A 100 -0.81 -11.93 5.05
C VAL A 100 -0.45 -12.54 3.70
N SER A 101 -1.46 -12.93 2.91
CA SER A 101 -1.23 -13.42 1.55
C SER A 101 -0.76 -12.29 0.62
N HIS A 102 -1.19 -11.06 0.87
CA HIS A 102 -0.86 -9.90 0.07
C HIS A 102 -0.72 -8.67 0.97
N GLN A 103 0.50 -8.15 1.10
CA GLN A 103 0.79 -6.94 1.86
C GLN A 103 0.86 -5.73 0.92
N ILE A 104 0.30 -4.59 1.32
CA ILE A 104 0.44 -3.35 0.56
C ILE A 104 1.86 -2.80 0.77
N ASP A 105 2.59 -2.56 -0.32
CA ASP A 105 3.91 -1.94 -0.27
C ASP A 105 3.81 -0.40 -0.39
N PHE A 106 4.08 0.30 0.71
CA PHE A 106 4.09 1.77 0.75
C PHE A 106 5.46 2.39 0.44
N SER A 107 6.50 1.59 0.18
CA SER A 107 7.88 2.07 0.00
C SER A 107 8.01 3.08 -1.14
N PHE A 108 7.35 2.81 -2.28
CA PHE A 108 7.31 3.71 -3.43
C PHE A 108 6.64 5.04 -3.09
N LEU A 109 5.53 5.01 -2.35
CA LEU A 109 4.85 6.23 -1.92
C LEU A 109 5.72 7.08 -0.99
N TYR A 110 6.44 6.45 -0.06
CA TYR A 110 7.40 7.16 0.81
C TYR A 110 8.55 7.77 0.02
N HIS A 111 9.02 7.08 -1.01
CA HIS A 111 10.04 7.59 -1.91
C HIS A 111 9.53 8.82 -2.68
N ASP A 112 8.33 8.73 -3.26
CA ASP A 112 7.73 9.80 -4.04
C ASP A 112 7.45 11.05 -3.20
N ILE A 113 6.91 10.90 -2.00
CA ILE A 113 6.71 12.03 -1.07
C ILE A 113 8.04 12.73 -0.78
N LYS A 114 9.11 11.95 -0.56
CA LYS A 114 10.45 12.52 -0.33
C LYS A 114 10.95 13.28 -1.55
N LEU A 115 10.77 12.74 -2.76
CA LEU A 115 11.17 13.42 -4.01
C LEU A 115 10.40 14.72 -4.21
N VAL A 116 9.08 14.70 -4.00
CA VAL A 116 8.22 15.90 -4.07
C VAL A 116 8.70 16.94 -3.06
N ASN A 117 8.99 16.55 -1.83
CA ASN A 117 9.47 17.47 -0.80
C ASN A 117 10.82 18.11 -1.16
N ILE A 118 11.74 17.34 -1.73
CA ILE A 118 13.04 17.85 -2.21
C ILE A 118 12.81 18.86 -3.33
N ALA A 119 11.96 18.53 -4.30
CA ALA A 119 11.66 19.41 -5.43
C ALA A 119 10.97 20.72 -4.99
N LEU A 120 10.04 20.65 -4.02
CA LEU A 120 9.38 21.82 -3.46
C LEU A 120 10.31 22.69 -2.59
N SER A 121 11.33 22.09 -1.97
CA SER A 121 12.28 22.82 -1.12
C SER A 121 13.42 23.48 -1.91
N ASP A 122 13.77 22.91 -3.06
CA ASP A 122 14.85 23.38 -3.93
C ASP A 122 14.32 24.32 -5.03
N THR A 123 14.53 25.62 -4.86
CA THR A 123 14.09 26.64 -5.83
C THR A 123 14.73 26.52 -7.20
N SER A 124 15.83 25.75 -7.35
CA SER A 124 16.46 25.49 -8.65
C SER A 124 15.79 24.37 -9.44
N LYS A 125 14.80 23.68 -8.83
CA LYS A 125 14.12 22.50 -9.37
C LYS A 125 12.62 22.74 -9.61
N ASP A 126 12.20 23.99 -9.65
CA ASP A 126 10.79 24.36 -9.83
C ASP A 126 10.21 23.78 -11.14
N ASP A 127 11.01 23.72 -12.18
CA ASP A 127 10.66 23.20 -13.51
C ASP A 127 10.44 21.69 -13.54
N VAL A 128 10.97 20.93 -12.58
CA VAL A 128 10.75 19.48 -12.47
C VAL A 128 9.67 19.10 -11.45
N VAL A 129 9.21 20.04 -10.62
CA VAL A 129 8.12 19.80 -9.64
C VAL A 129 6.90 19.16 -10.30
N PRO A 130 6.37 19.65 -11.44
CA PRO A 130 5.16 19.08 -12.04
C PRO A 130 5.35 17.62 -12.48
N VAL A 131 6.53 17.30 -13.01
CA VAL A 131 6.85 15.94 -13.49
C VAL A 131 6.91 14.97 -12.32
N ILE A 132 7.59 15.35 -11.24
CA ILE A 132 7.71 14.52 -10.04
C ILE A 132 6.34 14.32 -9.37
N VAL A 133 5.53 15.39 -9.30
CA VAL A 133 4.19 15.31 -8.71
C VAL A 133 3.24 14.46 -9.57
N LEU A 134 3.32 14.55 -10.90
CA LEU A 134 2.55 13.68 -11.79
C LEU A 134 2.92 12.21 -11.61
N HIS A 135 4.21 11.88 -11.57
CA HIS A 135 4.67 10.52 -11.31
C HIS A 135 4.16 9.99 -9.97
N ALA A 136 4.26 10.80 -8.91
CA ALA A 136 3.76 10.45 -7.59
C ALA A 136 2.22 10.24 -7.56
N MET A 137 1.47 11.01 -8.37
CA MET A 137 0.02 10.84 -8.53
C MET A 137 -0.33 9.53 -9.23
N GLU A 138 0.43 9.14 -10.26
CA GLU A 138 0.26 7.87 -10.97
C GLU A 138 0.52 6.68 -10.03
N GLY A 139 1.64 6.69 -9.32
CA GLY A 139 2.00 5.64 -8.34
C GLY A 139 0.94 5.49 -7.25
N LEU A 140 0.44 6.61 -6.72
CA LEU A 140 -0.65 6.62 -5.74
C LEU A 140 -1.98 6.10 -6.33
N GLY A 141 -2.23 6.33 -7.63
CA GLY A 141 -3.38 5.81 -8.35
C GLY A 141 -3.34 4.29 -8.48
N GLU A 142 -2.18 3.73 -8.87
CA GLU A 142 -1.98 2.28 -8.94
C GLU A 142 -2.11 1.61 -7.57
N LEU A 143 -1.53 2.21 -6.52
CA LEU A 143 -1.69 1.73 -5.15
C LEU A 143 -3.17 1.62 -4.72
N LYS A 144 -3.98 2.65 -5.04
CA LYS A 144 -5.42 2.62 -4.73
C LYS A 144 -6.15 1.53 -5.51
N LYS A 145 -5.77 1.27 -6.77
CA LYS A 145 -6.35 0.18 -7.56
C LYS A 145 -6.00 -1.17 -6.96
N GLU A 146 -4.76 -1.35 -6.53
CA GLU A 146 -4.31 -2.57 -5.86
C GLU A 146 -5.10 -2.83 -4.57
N ILE A 147 -5.21 -1.82 -3.70
CA ILE A 147 -6.02 -1.93 -2.47
C ILE A 147 -7.48 -2.30 -2.78
N THR A 148 -8.05 -1.67 -3.81
CA THR A 148 -9.43 -1.97 -4.26
C THR A 148 -9.53 -3.39 -4.80
N TYR A 149 -8.55 -3.86 -5.56
CA TYR A 149 -8.53 -5.21 -6.11
C TYR A 149 -8.46 -6.27 -4.99
N ILE A 150 -7.62 -6.07 -3.98
CA ILE A 150 -7.51 -6.98 -2.83
C ILE A 150 -8.85 -7.05 -2.08
N GLN A 151 -9.56 -5.93 -1.95
CA GLN A 151 -10.84 -5.89 -1.25
C GLN A 151 -11.94 -6.70 -1.96
N TYR A 152 -12.02 -6.62 -3.29
CA TYR A 152 -13.13 -7.23 -4.07
C TYR A 152 -12.79 -8.59 -4.67
N ARG A 153 -11.68 -9.19 -4.27
CA ARG A 153 -11.28 -10.56 -4.61
C ARG A 153 -11.93 -11.56 -3.65
#